data_AF-A0A3D2FTA0-F1
#
_entry.id   AF-A0A3D2FTA0-F1
#
_cell.length_a   1.000
_cell.length_b   1.000
_cell.length_c   1.000
_cell.angle_alpha   90.00
_cell.angle_beta   90.00
_cell.angle_gamma   90.00
#
_symmetry.space_group_name_H-M   'P 1'
#
loop_
_entity.id
_entity.type
_entity.pdbx_description
1 polymer ?
#
loop_
_entity_poly.entity_id
_entity_poly.type
_entity_poly.pdbx_seq_one_letter_code
_entity_poly.pdbx_strand_id
1 'polypeptide(L)'
;MFRQFIIILSIVLPSLCWAQEDSRDFNQELKAQSNAIQSLRNEIEATKKRIQSEGKKEKSSVRRVSNLSEEISLLQRLLKEIEKEEKLLVADISRTSNQIEKSESELDSIQVRYARRLVKIYKKGKLSNLEKIFSSTSWRQAVYRTKYLKIISEIDQKTYETIRSLLIEIGRQKLNLESALRKKRRLKREREKTLSQVRNKKRKEQRELTKIRRSQKDLKTYLTEKQAGIKQLEDILKKIRDDIARAEREERIRKQQMALKSKEFPKLKGQLAWPAEGRVITKFGRQWNPKLKTTTENPGID
;
A
#
# COMPACT_ATOMS: atom_id res chain seq x y z
N MET A 1 -47.16 -54.80 -51.87
CA MET A 1 -46.55 -54.88 -53.21
C MET A 1 -45.08 -55.24 -53.05
N PHE A 2 -44.67 -56.42 -53.56
CA PHE A 2 -43.31 -56.97 -53.79
C PHE A 2 -42.29 -56.87 -52.63
N ARG A 3 -41.94 -57.90 -51.85
CA ARG A 3 -41.45 -59.29 -52.09
C ARG A 3 -40.13 -59.41 -52.90
N GLN A 4 -39.03 -59.60 -52.15
CA GLN A 4 -37.91 -60.55 -52.30
C GLN A 4 -37.17 -60.75 -53.64
N PHE A 5 -35.84 -60.57 -53.60
CA PHE A 5 -34.78 -61.35 -54.30
C PHE A 5 -33.49 -61.23 -53.43
N ILE A 6 -33.06 -62.25 -52.67
CA ILE A 6 -32.16 -63.38 -53.02
C ILE A 6 -30.77 -62.89 -53.49
N ILE A 7 -29.78 -62.81 -52.57
CA ILE A 7 -28.71 -63.80 -52.22
C ILE A 7 -27.69 -64.00 -53.36
N ILE A 8 -26.40 -64.06 -52.95
CA ILE A 8 -25.19 -64.64 -53.58
C ILE A 8 -24.17 -63.60 -54.05
N LEU A 9 -23.21 -63.25 -53.15
CA LEU A 9 -21.78 -63.45 -53.42
C LEU A 9 -20.98 -63.36 -52.09
N SER A 10 -20.96 -64.47 -51.36
CA SER A 10 -19.81 -64.82 -50.52
C SER A 10 -18.68 -65.25 -51.46
N ILE A 11 -17.48 -64.70 -51.30
CA ILE A 11 -16.17 -65.39 -51.35
C ILE A 11 -15.03 -64.35 -51.37
N VAL A 12 -14.23 -64.41 -50.30
CA VAL A 12 -12.79 -64.08 -50.22
C VAL A 12 -12.39 -62.60 -50.21
N LEU A 13 -12.05 -62.13 -49.00
CA LEU A 13 -10.72 -61.61 -48.67
C LEU A 13 -10.62 -61.38 -47.15
N PRO A 14 -9.95 -62.27 -46.39
CA PRO A 14 -9.57 -61.96 -45.03
C PRO A 14 -8.39 -60.97 -45.04
N SER A 15 -8.33 -60.15 -44.00
CA SER A 15 -7.11 -59.53 -43.47
C SER A 15 -6.26 -58.68 -44.43
N LEU A 16 -6.55 -57.38 -44.48
CA LEU A 16 -5.51 -56.33 -44.51
C LEU A 16 -5.84 -55.28 -43.44
N CYS A 17 -5.89 -55.70 -42.17
CA CYS A 17 -5.42 -54.84 -41.09
C CYS A 17 -3.91 -54.70 -41.32
N TRP A 18 -3.50 -53.70 -42.09
CA TRP A 18 -2.15 -53.18 -41.92
C TRP A 18 -2.13 -52.60 -40.52
N ALA A 19 -1.56 -53.37 -39.59
CA ALA A 19 -1.02 -52.81 -38.38
C ALA A 19 0.02 -51.79 -38.85
N GLN A 20 -0.41 -50.53 -38.96
CA GLN A 20 0.50 -49.41 -39.09
C GLN A 20 1.24 -49.37 -37.76
N GLU A 21 2.40 -50.00 -37.72
CA GLU A 21 3.37 -49.88 -36.65
C GLU A 21 3.86 -48.43 -36.71
N ASP A 22 3.08 -47.53 -36.09
CA ASP A 22 3.46 -46.13 -35.88
C ASP A 22 4.72 -46.18 -35.01
N SER A 23 5.88 -46.20 -35.67
CA SER A 23 7.16 -46.02 -35.03
C SER A 23 7.15 -44.60 -34.48
N ARG A 24 6.66 -44.43 -33.24
CA ARG A 24 6.75 -43.19 -32.50
C ARG A 24 8.19 -42.70 -32.58
N ASP A 25 8.42 -41.59 -33.27
CA ASP A 25 9.75 -41.00 -33.38
C ASP A 25 10.07 -40.26 -32.08
N PHE A 26 10.50 -41.03 -31.08
CA PHE A 26 10.89 -40.54 -29.77
C PHE A 26 12.00 -39.49 -29.85
N ASN A 27 12.85 -39.50 -30.90
CA ASN A 27 13.89 -38.50 -31.07
C ASN A 27 13.33 -37.14 -31.47
N GLN A 28 12.30 -37.11 -32.31
CA GLN A 28 11.61 -35.87 -32.69
C GLN A 28 10.85 -35.27 -31.50
N GLU A 29 10.18 -36.12 -30.72
CA GLU A 29 9.43 -35.70 -29.53
C GLU A 29 10.35 -35.20 -28.41
N LEU A 30 11.48 -35.87 -28.17
CA LEU A 30 12.52 -35.44 -27.23
C LEU A 30 13.13 -34.09 -27.62
N LYS A 31 13.40 -33.88 -28.92
CA LYS A 31 13.90 -32.59 -29.44
C LYS A 31 12.86 -31.48 -29.26
N ALA A 32 11.59 -31.74 -29.56
CA ALA A 32 10.51 -30.76 -29.39
C ALA A 32 10.34 -30.34 -27.92
N GLN A 33 10.30 -31.31 -27.00
CA GLN A 33 10.20 -31.08 -25.55
C GLN A 33 11.43 -30.37 -24.99
N SER A 34 12.64 -30.75 -25.45
CA SER A 34 13.89 -30.07 -25.07
C SER A 34 13.91 -28.60 -25.52
N ASN A 35 13.47 -28.32 -26.75
CA ASN A 35 13.35 -26.96 -27.27
C ASN A 35 12.27 -26.15 -26.52
N ALA A 36 11.16 -26.78 -26.16
CA ALA A 36 10.12 -26.16 -25.32
C ALA A 36 10.65 -25.80 -23.93
N ILE A 37 11.43 -26.68 -23.29
CA ILE A 37 12.10 -26.39 -22.01
C ILE A 37 13.09 -25.23 -22.17
N GLN A 38 13.90 -25.22 -23.23
CA GLN A 38 14.90 -24.18 -23.44
C GLN A 38 14.25 -22.80 -23.69
N SER A 39 13.18 -22.75 -24.48
CA SER A 39 12.41 -21.51 -24.68
C SER A 39 11.75 -21.03 -23.38
N LEU A 40 11.15 -21.93 -22.59
CA LEU A 40 10.63 -21.59 -21.25
C LEU A 40 11.72 -21.10 -20.28
N ARG A 41 12.92 -21.69 -20.33
CA ARG A 41 14.07 -21.21 -19.53
C ARG A 41 14.48 -19.80 -19.94
N ASN A 42 14.54 -19.51 -21.24
CA ASN A 42 14.82 -18.18 -21.76
C ASN A 42 13.73 -17.18 -21.35
N GLU A 43 12.45 -17.56 -21.42
CA GLU A 43 11.33 -16.74 -20.95
C GLU A 43 11.43 -16.46 -19.45
N ILE A 44 11.78 -17.44 -18.63
CA ILE A 44 12.01 -17.24 -17.19
C ILE A 44 13.18 -16.29 -16.95
N GLU A 45 14.26 -16.38 -17.71
CA GLU A 45 15.38 -15.45 -17.55
C GLU A 45 14.99 -14.02 -17.93
N ALA A 46 14.28 -13.84 -19.04
CA ALA A 46 13.70 -12.55 -19.43
C ALA A 46 12.74 -12.02 -18.34
N THR A 47 11.94 -12.91 -17.76
CA THR A 47 11.02 -12.61 -16.64
C THR A 47 11.79 -12.22 -15.38
N LYS A 48 12.89 -12.89 -15.03
CA LYS A 48 13.77 -12.54 -13.90
C LYS A 48 14.40 -11.15 -14.11
N LYS A 49 14.87 -10.85 -15.33
CA LYS A 49 15.38 -9.51 -15.69
C LYS A 49 14.27 -8.45 -15.57
N ARG A 50 13.05 -8.76 -15.99
CA ARG A 50 11.87 -7.90 -15.82
C ARG A 50 11.49 -7.71 -14.34
N ILE A 51 11.55 -8.76 -13.52
CA ILE A 51 11.35 -8.67 -12.06
C ILE A 51 12.40 -7.78 -11.41
N GLN A 52 13.67 -7.89 -11.80
CA GLN A 52 14.71 -6.99 -11.29
C GLN A 52 14.46 -5.53 -11.68
N SER A 53 14.05 -5.26 -12.92
CA SER A 53 13.77 -3.89 -13.37
C SER A 53 12.51 -3.31 -12.72
N GLU A 54 11.44 -4.10 -12.59
CA GLU A 54 10.23 -3.73 -11.84
C GLU A 54 10.54 -3.54 -10.35
N GLY A 55 11.41 -4.35 -9.75
CA GLY A 55 11.87 -4.18 -8.36
C GLY A 55 12.65 -2.87 -8.14
N LYS A 56 13.41 -2.38 -9.14
CA LYS A 56 14.03 -1.05 -9.08
C LYS A 56 12.98 0.07 -9.13
N LYS A 57 11.97 -0.06 -10.01
CA LYS A 57 10.83 0.88 -10.07
C LYS A 57 10.02 0.85 -8.77
N GLU A 58 9.89 -0.31 -8.15
CA GLU A 58 9.22 -0.50 -6.88
C GLU A 58 9.97 0.23 -5.76
N LYS A 59 11.29 0.09 -5.66
CA LYS A 59 12.11 0.87 -4.71
C LYS A 59 11.88 2.37 -4.85
N SER A 60 11.80 2.88 -6.09
CA SER A 60 11.48 4.30 -6.33
C SER A 60 10.06 4.66 -5.87
N SER A 61 9.10 3.74 -6.03
CA SER A 61 7.70 3.94 -5.63
C SER A 61 7.54 3.88 -4.11
N VAL A 62 8.25 2.99 -3.43
CA VAL A 62 8.33 2.92 -1.96
C VAL A 62 8.90 4.22 -1.40
N ARG A 63 9.96 4.78 -2.00
CA ARG A 63 10.46 6.11 -1.63
C ARG A 63 9.40 7.20 -1.80
N ARG A 64 8.66 7.19 -2.92
CA ARG A 64 7.54 8.14 -3.13
C ARG A 64 6.46 8.01 -2.06
N VAL A 65 6.08 6.78 -1.68
CA VAL A 65 5.13 6.53 -0.59
C VAL A 65 5.68 7.07 0.72
N SER A 66 6.93 6.77 1.07
CA SER A 66 7.59 7.28 2.28
C SER A 66 7.56 8.81 2.35
N ASN A 67 7.92 9.48 1.26
CA ASN A 67 7.88 10.94 1.18
C ASN A 67 6.45 11.48 1.34
N LEU A 68 5.46 10.83 0.71
CA LEU A 68 4.05 11.20 0.89
C LEU A 68 3.60 11.02 2.34
N SER A 69 3.99 9.93 3.00
CA SER A 69 3.66 9.68 4.41
C SER A 69 4.27 10.75 5.32
N GLU A 70 5.52 11.15 5.06
CA GLU A 70 6.19 12.23 5.79
C GLU A 70 5.50 13.57 5.57
N GLU A 71 5.19 13.94 4.33
CA GLU A 71 4.43 15.15 4.01
C GLU A 71 3.05 15.16 4.68
N ILE A 72 2.34 14.02 4.70
CA ILE A 72 1.05 13.87 5.39
C ILE A 72 1.21 14.10 6.89
N SER A 73 2.25 13.53 7.51
CA SER A 73 2.56 13.71 8.93
C SER A 73 2.81 15.18 9.27
N LEU A 74 3.60 15.89 8.45
CA LEU A 74 3.85 17.32 8.60
C LEU A 74 2.57 18.15 8.48
N LEU A 75 1.74 17.86 7.47
CA LEU A 75 0.45 18.55 7.29
C LEU A 75 -0.53 18.27 8.44
N GLN A 76 -0.52 17.06 9.02
CA GLN A 76 -1.32 16.73 10.19
C GLN A 76 -0.85 17.47 11.44
N ARG A 77 0.46 17.66 11.63
CA ARG A 77 1.00 18.50 12.70
C ARG A 77 0.58 19.95 12.52
N LEU A 78 0.71 20.50 11.31
CA LEU A 78 0.23 21.84 10.97
C LEU A 78 -1.26 22.00 11.29
N LEU A 79 -2.09 21.01 10.93
CA LEU A 79 -3.52 21.02 11.22
C LEU A 79 -3.80 21.11 12.72
N LYS A 80 -3.05 20.37 13.55
CA LYS A 80 -3.18 20.42 15.01
C LYS A 80 -2.81 21.80 15.57
N GLU A 81 -1.75 22.42 15.06
CA GLU A 81 -1.36 23.78 15.47
C GLU A 81 -2.41 24.82 15.07
N ILE A 82 -2.94 24.75 13.84
CA ILE A 82 -4.05 25.61 13.41
C ILE A 82 -5.28 25.44 14.31
N GLU A 83 -5.63 24.20 14.67
CA GLU A 83 -6.76 23.93 15.56
C GLU A 83 -6.54 24.49 16.97
N LYS A 84 -5.32 24.39 17.49
CA LYS A 84 -4.93 24.97 18.78
C LYS A 84 -5.02 26.49 18.74
N GLU A 85 -4.50 27.12 17.68
CA GLU A 85 -4.60 28.57 17.48
C GLU A 85 -6.07 29.02 17.34
N GLU A 86 -6.89 28.29 16.61
CA GLU A 86 -8.33 28.57 16.47
C GLU A 86 -9.05 28.52 17.84
N LYS A 87 -8.75 27.51 18.67
CA LYS A 87 -9.33 27.38 20.01
C LYS A 87 -8.95 28.56 20.92
N LEU A 88 -7.67 28.93 20.95
CA LEU A 88 -7.20 30.08 21.72
C LEU A 88 -7.85 31.38 21.24
N LEU A 89 -7.91 31.58 19.93
CA LEU A 89 -8.53 32.76 19.33
C LEU A 89 -10.03 32.87 19.63
N VAL A 90 -10.75 31.74 19.67
CA VAL A 90 -12.17 31.72 20.07
C VAL A 90 -12.35 32.10 21.53
N ALA A 91 -11.50 31.60 22.42
CA ALA A 91 -11.53 31.98 23.83
C ALA A 91 -11.23 33.48 24.01
N ASP A 92 -10.25 34.01 23.28
CA ASP A 92 -9.92 35.44 23.28
C ASP A 92 -11.08 36.29 22.77
N ILE A 93 -11.70 35.92 21.64
CA ILE A 93 -12.88 36.60 21.11
C ILE A 93 -14.01 36.65 22.15
N SER A 94 -14.29 35.52 22.82
CA SER A 94 -15.32 35.45 23.86
C SER A 94 -15.00 36.39 25.03
N ARG A 95 -13.77 36.33 25.54
CA ARG A 95 -13.30 37.21 26.62
C ARG A 95 -13.40 38.69 26.25
N THR A 96 -12.92 39.08 25.08
CA THR A 96 -12.98 40.48 24.61
C THR A 96 -14.42 40.93 24.40
N SER A 97 -15.29 40.07 23.88
CA SER A 97 -16.72 40.40 23.71
C SER A 97 -17.39 40.68 25.06
N ASN A 98 -17.14 39.84 26.06
CA ASN A 98 -17.67 40.03 27.41
C ASN A 98 -17.09 41.29 28.09
N GLN A 99 -15.84 41.64 27.80
CA GLN A 99 -15.24 42.88 28.31
C GLN A 99 -15.89 44.11 27.69
N ILE A 100 -16.11 44.10 26.36
CA ILE A 100 -16.81 45.17 25.66
C ILE A 100 -18.21 45.36 26.24
N GLU A 101 -18.97 44.28 26.44
CA GLU A 101 -20.33 44.35 27.00
C GLU A 101 -20.35 44.96 28.40
N LYS A 102 -19.41 44.58 29.27
CA LYS A 102 -19.26 45.17 30.61
C LYS A 102 -18.93 46.66 30.54
N SER A 103 -17.97 47.04 29.70
CA SER A 103 -17.58 48.45 29.53
C SER A 103 -18.70 49.29 28.92
N GLU A 104 -19.49 48.73 27.99
CA GLU A 104 -20.66 49.38 27.41
C GLU A 104 -21.76 49.59 28.46
N SER A 105 -22.03 48.59 29.30
CA SER A 105 -22.98 48.71 30.41
C SER A 105 -22.52 49.76 31.44
N GLU A 106 -21.23 49.79 31.76
CA GLU A 106 -20.66 50.80 32.65
C GLU A 106 -20.80 52.21 32.06
N LEU A 107 -20.43 52.37 30.79
CA LEU A 107 -20.54 53.62 30.04
C LEU A 107 -21.99 54.13 30.03
N ASP A 108 -22.95 53.27 29.68
CA ASP A 108 -24.38 53.62 29.67
C ASP A 108 -24.83 54.10 31.06
N SER A 109 -24.46 53.36 32.11
CA SER A 109 -24.81 53.73 33.48
C SER A 109 -24.29 55.13 33.86
N ILE A 110 -23.05 55.46 33.46
CA ILE A 110 -22.41 56.75 33.75
C ILE A 110 -23.07 57.84 32.91
N GLN A 111 -23.31 57.59 31.62
CA GLN A 111 -23.96 58.54 30.72
C GLN A 111 -25.37 58.91 31.19
N VAL A 112 -26.17 57.93 31.61
CA VAL A 112 -27.52 58.17 32.16
C VAL A 112 -27.46 59.02 33.42
N ARG A 113 -26.53 58.73 34.35
CA ARG A 113 -26.35 59.53 35.58
C ARG A 113 -25.90 60.96 35.25
N TYR A 114 -24.94 61.10 34.34
CA TYR A 114 -24.40 62.38 33.92
C TYR A 114 -25.44 63.24 33.20
N ALA A 115 -26.22 62.65 32.28
CA ALA A 115 -27.32 63.31 31.59
C ALA A 115 -28.39 63.83 32.56
N ARG A 116 -28.83 63.00 33.53
CA ARG A 116 -29.79 63.43 34.57
C ARG A 116 -29.24 64.61 35.39
N ARG A 117 -27.94 64.61 35.69
CA ARG A 117 -27.27 65.70 36.39
C ARG A 117 -27.24 66.98 35.56
N LEU A 118 -26.87 66.90 34.28
CA LEU A 118 -26.87 68.05 33.35
C LEU A 118 -28.27 68.67 33.21
N VAL A 119 -29.31 67.84 33.08
CA VAL A 119 -30.70 68.31 33.05
C VAL A 119 -31.08 69.02 34.36
N LYS A 120 -30.66 68.49 35.53
CA LYS A 120 -30.88 69.16 36.82
C LYS A 120 -30.15 70.51 36.92
N ILE A 121 -28.90 70.58 36.44
CA ILE A 121 -28.11 71.82 36.39
C ILE A 121 -28.82 72.85 35.51
N TYR A 122 -29.26 72.43 34.32
CA TYR A 122 -29.98 73.28 33.38
C TYR A 122 -31.30 73.82 33.98
N LYS A 123 -32.13 72.95 34.56
CA LYS A 123 -33.42 73.33 35.18
C LYS A 123 -33.28 74.25 36.39
N LYS A 124 -32.20 74.14 37.17
CA LYS A 124 -31.95 75.01 38.33
C LYS A 124 -31.42 76.41 37.95
N GLY A 125 -31.22 76.68 36.67
CA GLY A 125 -30.80 77.98 36.16
C GLY A 125 -29.29 78.24 36.29
N LYS A 126 -28.78 79.08 35.39
CA LYS A 126 -27.38 79.57 35.38
C LYS A 126 -27.18 80.69 36.40
N LEU A 127 -27.57 80.51 37.67
CA LEU A 127 -27.02 81.41 38.69
C LEU A 127 -25.50 81.28 38.60
N SER A 128 -24.81 82.38 38.31
CA SER A 128 -23.35 82.40 38.19
C SER A 128 -22.77 81.80 39.47
N ASN A 129 -21.69 81.01 39.37
CA ASN A 129 -21.04 80.47 40.56
C ASN A 129 -20.68 81.61 41.54
N LEU A 130 -20.43 82.82 41.01
CA LEU A 130 -20.27 84.05 41.79
C LEU A 130 -21.54 84.47 42.54
N GLU A 131 -22.69 84.49 41.88
CA GLU A 131 -23.98 84.81 42.53
C GLU A 131 -24.32 83.84 43.67
N LYS A 132 -23.98 82.55 43.53
CA LYS A 132 -24.16 81.54 44.59
C LYS A 132 -23.24 81.75 45.79
N ILE A 133 -22.04 82.28 45.57
CA ILE A 133 -21.08 82.59 46.63
C ILE A 133 -21.45 83.91 47.30
N PHE A 134 -21.80 84.95 46.54
CA PHE A 134 -22.15 86.28 47.05
C PHE A 134 -23.55 86.37 47.69
N SER A 135 -24.47 85.45 47.39
CA SER A 135 -25.75 85.29 48.10
C SER A 135 -25.65 84.53 49.44
N SER A 136 -24.46 84.45 50.03
CA SER A 136 -24.25 83.79 51.34
C SER A 136 -24.54 84.76 52.48
N THR A 137 -25.26 84.30 53.51
CA THR A 137 -25.62 85.13 54.67
C THR A 137 -24.45 85.28 55.66
N SER A 138 -23.35 84.53 55.49
CA SER A 138 -22.12 84.67 56.28
C SER A 138 -20.86 84.31 55.49
N TRP A 139 -19.72 84.90 55.88
CA TRP A 139 -18.40 84.59 55.31
C TRP A 139 -18.05 83.10 55.38
N ARG A 140 -18.34 82.44 56.52
CA ARG A 140 -18.13 80.99 56.68
C ARG A 140 -18.93 80.19 55.64
N GLN A 141 -20.19 80.55 55.41
CA GLN A 141 -21.02 79.89 54.41
C GLN A 141 -20.48 80.08 52.99
N ALA A 142 -19.95 81.27 52.66
CA ALA A 142 -19.30 81.53 51.38
C ALA A 142 -18.06 80.64 51.16
N VAL A 143 -17.20 80.51 52.18
CA VAL A 143 -16.01 79.63 52.12
C VAL A 143 -16.39 78.16 51.86
N TYR A 144 -17.37 77.62 52.60
CA TYR A 144 -17.83 76.25 52.38
C TYR A 144 -18.47 76.07 50.99
N ARG A 145 -19.27 77.02 50.51
CA ARG A 145 -19.86 76.98 49.17
C ARG A 145 -18.80 76.95 48.08
N THR A 146 -17.75 77.76 48.18
CA THR A 146 -16.60 77.74 47.25
C THR A 146 -15.92 76.37 47.24
N LYS A 147 -15.66 75.79 48.43
CA LYS A 147 -15.08 74.44 48.53
C LYS A 147 -15.96 73.38 47.87
N TYR A 148 -17.27 73.41 48.09
CA TYR A 148 -18.19 72.46 47.47
C TYR A 148 -18.29 72.62 45.96
N LEU A 149 -18.31 73.87 45.45
CA LEU A 149 -18.29 74.12 44.01
C LEU A 149 -17.03 73.56 43.35
N LYS A 150 -15.86 73.70 44.00
CA LYS A 150 -14.61 73.09 43.54
C LYS A 150 -14.73 71.56 43.46
N ILE A 151 -15.17 70.91 44.55
CA ILE A 151 -15.35 69.44 44.59
C ILE A 151 -16.33 68.97 43.50
N ILE A 152 -17.44 69.68 43.31
CA ILE A 152 -18.44 69.38 42.27
C ILE A 152 -17.80 69.46 40.88
N SER A 153 -17.02 70.51 40.60
CA SER A 153 -16.31 70.70 39.34
C SER A 153 -15.31 69.59 39.07
N GLU A 154 -14.54 69.18 40.09
CA GLU A 154 -13.58 68.08 39.99
C GLU A 154 -14.28 66.75 39.68
N ILE A 155 -15.42 66.47 40.32
CA ILE A 155 -16.24 65.28 40.05
C ILE A 155 -16.78 65.30 38.61
N ASP A 156 -17.28 66.45 38.13
CA ASP A 156 -17.80 66.58 36.78
C ASP A 156 -16.71 66.39 35.72
N GLN A 157 -15.53 66.99 35.94
CA GLN A 157 -14.38 66.80 35.07
C GLN A 157 -13.95 65.33 35.03
N LYS A 158 -13.80 64.70 36.21
CA LYS A 158 -13.44 63.28 36.30
C LYS A 158 -14.48 62.38 35.62
N THR A 159 -15.77 62.69 35.75
CA THR A 159 -16.84 61.93 35.09
C THR A 159 -16.74 62.05 33.56
N TYR A 160 -16.52 63.26 33.05
CA TYR A 160 -16.31 63.49 31.63
C TYR A 160 -15.08 62.74 31.10
N GLU A 161 -13.95 62.83 31.80
CA GLU A 161 -12.73 62.09 31.45
C GLU A 161 -12.96 60.58 31.44
N THR A 162 -13.70 60.05 32.42
CA THR A 162 -14.06 58.62 32.50
C THR A 162 -14.94 58.18 31.32
N ILE A 163 -15.95 58.97 30.95
CA ILE A 163 -16.79 58.69 29.78
C ILE A 163 -15.93 58.67 28.51
N ARG A 164 -15.06 59.67 28.35
CA ARG A 164 -14.16 59.78 27.20
C ARG A 164 -13.19 58.61 27.12
N SER A 165 -12.59 58.19 28.24
CA SER A 165 -11.66 57.06 28.26
C SER A 165 -12.37 55.75 27.92
N LEU A 166 -13.56 55.50 28.48
CA LEU A 166 -14.36 54.31 28.18
C LEU A 166 -14.74 54.24 26.70
N LEU A 167 -15.17 55.35 26.09
CA LEU A 167 -15.47 55.41 24.65
C LEU A 167 -14.26 55.02 23.78
N ILE A 168 -13.09 55.55 24.10
CA ILE A 168 -11.84 55.24 23.38
C ILE A 168 -11.47 53.77 23.57
N GLU A 169 -11.57 53.25 24.79
CA GLU A 169 -11.23 51.87 25.10
C GLU A 169 -12.16 50.88 24.40
N ILE A 170 -13.48 51.09 24.47
CA ILE A 170 -14.48 50.27 23.76
C ILE A 170 -14.21 50.30 22.27
N GLY A 171 -13.93 51.47 21.68
CA GLY A 171 -13.58 51.60 20.28
C GLY A 171 -12.35 50.76 19.90
N ARG A 172 -11.29 50.82 20.71
CA ARG A 172 -10.08 50.02 20.51
C ARG A 172 -10.36 48.52 20.65
N GLN A 173 -11.13 48.11 21.66
CA GLN A 173 -11.51 46.72 21.88
C GLN A 173 -12.34 46.17 20.70
N LYS A 174 -13.29 46.95 20.16
CA LYS A 174 -14.08 46.58 18.98
C LYS A 174 -13.23 46.39 17.74
N LEU A 175 -12.26 47.28 17.48
CA LEU A 175 -11.31 47.12 16.38
C LEU A 175 -10.47 45.85 16.51
N ASN A 176 -9.98 45.57 17.73
CA ASN A 176 -9.23 44.35 18.02
C ASN A 176 -10.09 43.09 17.80
N LEU A 177 -11.35 43.12 18.25
CA LEU A 177 -12.31 42.05 18.06
C LEU A 177 -12.57 41.79 16.57
N GLU A 178 -12.73 42.84 15.77
CA GLU A 178 -12.92 42.70 14.33
C GLU A 178 -11.69 42.06 13.65
N SER A 179 -10.48 42.50 14.02
CA SER A 179 -9.23 41.90 13.55
C SER A 179 -9.15 40.42 13.92
N ALA A 180 -9.50 40.05 15.16
CA ALA A 180 -9.54 38.67 15.62
C ALA A 180 -10.56 37.82 14.84
N LEU A 181 -11.74 38.36 14.55
CA LEU A 181 -12.77 37.70 13.73
C LEU A 181 -12.30 37.48 12.29
N ARG A 182 -11.61 38.46 11.69
CA ARG A 182 -10.99 38.32 10.36
C ARG A 182 -9.91 37.23 10.38
N LYS A 183 -9.04 37.21 11.40
CA LYS A 183 -8.02 36.17 11.59
C LYS A 183 -8.66 34.78 11.73
N LYS A 184 -9.74 34.64 12.50
CA LYS A 184 -10.49 33.38 12.64
C LYS A 184 -11.02 32.87 11.30
N ARG A 185 -11.62 33.75 10.48
CA ARG A 185 -12.10 33.39 9.14
C ARG A 185 -10.95 32.91 8.23
N ARG A 186 -9.77 33.54 8.33
CA ARG A 186 -8.57 33.13 7.58
C ARG A 186 -8.10 31.74 8.01
N LEU A 187 -7.94 31.51 9.32
CA LEU A 187 -7.52 30.22 9.88
C LEU A 187 -8.48 29.09 9.49
N LYS A 188 -9.80 29.35 9.49
CA LYS A 188 -10.79 28.38 9.05
C LYS A 188 -10.58 27.95 7.58
N ARG A 189 -10.37 28.91 6.68
CA ARG A 189 -10.09 28.62 5.26
C ARG A 189 -8.78 27.86 5.08
N GLU A 190 -7.75 28.22 5.85
CA GLU A 190 -6.46 27.54 5.84
C GLU A 190 -6.59 26.09 6.32
N ARG A 191 -7.34 25.86 7.39
CA ARG A 191 -7.66 24.53 7.90
C ARG A 191 -8.37 23.67 6.86
N GLU A 192 -9.40 24.20 6.19
CA GLU A 192 -10.15 23.52 5.13
C GLU A 192 -9.23 23.15 3.95
N LYS A 193 -8.35 24.07 3.53
CA LYS A 193 -7.35 23.84 2.49
C LYS A 193 -6.38 22.72 2.88
N THR A 194 -5.84 22.76 4.10
CA THR A 194 -4.90 21.75 4.62
C THR A 194 -5.57 20.38 4.74
N LEU A 195 -6.83 20.31 5.20
CA LEU A 195 -7.61 19.07 5.22
C LEU A 195 -7.78 18.46 3.82
N SER A 196 -8.11 19.28 2.83
CA SER A 196 -8.22 18.85 1.44
C SER A 196 -6.88 18.32 0.91
N GLN A 197 -5.78 19.01 1.20
CA GLN A 197 -4.44 18.56 0.82
C GLN A 197 -4.07 17.20 1.45
N VAL A 198 -4.33 17.02 2.75
CA VAL A 198 -4.11 15.74 3.44
C VAL A 198 -4.93 14.62 2.81
N ARG A 199 -6.23 14.85 2.56
CA ARG A 199 -7.11 13.86 1.92
C ARG A 199 -6.60 13.47 0.53
N ASN A 200 -6.17 14.45 -0.27
CA ASN A 200 -5.65 14.22 -1.60
C ASN A 200 -4.31 13.45 -1.57
N LYS A 201 -3.40 13.79 -0.66
CA LYS A 201 -2.12 13.07 -0.51
C LYS A 201 -2.34 11.64 -0.01
N LYS A 202 -3.21 11.41 0.98
CA LYS A 202 -3.60 10.05 1.42
C LYS A 202 -4.18 9.21 0.27
N ARG A 203 -5.03 9.81 -0.57
CA ARG A 203 -5.57 9.12 -1.76
C ARG A 203 -4.47 8.75 -2.76
N LYS A 204 -3.49 9.64 -2.96
CA LYS A 204 -2.32 9.37 -3.83
C LYS A 204 -1.46 8.24 -3.26
N GLU A 205 -1.13 8.33 -1.96
CA GLU A 205 -0.38 7.30 -1.23
C GLU A 205 -1.04 5.93 -1.34
N GLN A 206 -2.35 5.83 -1.09
CA GLN A 206 -3.09 4.58 -1.20
C GLN A 206 -3.10 4.00 -2.62
N ARG A 207 -3.19 4.86 -3.64
CA ARG A 207 -3.12 4.44 -5.06
C ARG A 207 -1.75 3.86 -5.39
N GLU A 208 -0.68 4.50 -4.94
CA GLU A 208 0.69 4.01 -5.16
C GLU A 208 0.94 2.70 -4.42
N LEU A 209 0.50 2.58 -3.16
CA LEU A 209 0.55 1.31 -2.42
C LEU A 209 -0.20 0.17 -3.12
N THR A 210 -1.39 0.46 -3.67
CA THR A 210 -2.19 -0.55 -4.36
C THR A 210 -1.50 -1.00 -5.67
N LYS A 211 -0.89 -0.07 -6.42
CA LYS A 211 -0.10 -0.40 -7.61
C LYS A 211 1.09 -1.29 -7.27
N ILE A 212 1.83 -0.96 -6.21
CA ILE A 212 2.97 -1.74 -5.73
C ILE A 212 2.52 -3.17 -5.40
N ARG A 213 1.47 -3.33 -4.58
CA ARG A 213 0.95 -4.65 -4.17
C ARG A 213 0.47 -5.49 -5.35
N ARG A 214 -0.19 -4.88 -6.35
CA ARG A 214 -0.63 -5.58 -7.56
C ARG A 214 0.57 -6.06 -8.38
N SER A 215 1.53 -5.18 -8.66
CA SER A 215 2.74 -5.53 -9.41
C SER A 215 3.51 -6.69 -8.76
N GLN A 216 3.69 -6.66 -7.43
CA GLN A 216 4.32 -7.75 -6.69
C GLN A 216 3.54 -9.07 -6.82
N LYS A 217 2.21 -9.03 -6.70
CA LYS A 217 1.37 -10.23 -6.81
C LYS A 217 1.44 -10.83 -8.21
N ASP A 218 1.28 -10.01 -9.24
CA ASP A 218 1.24 -10.43 -10.64
C ASP A 218 2.59 -11.04 -11.08
N LEU A 219 3.70 -10.44 -10.65
CA LEU A 219 5.04 -11.00 -10.91
C LEU A 219 5.26 -12.34 -10.19
N LYS A 220 4.76 -12.48 -8.96
CA LYS A 220 4.87 -13.73 -8.20
C LYS A 220 4.05 -14.84 -8.83
N THR A 221 2.79 -14.58 -9.21
CA THR A 221 1.93 -15.58 -9.86
C THR A 221 2.52 -16.03 -11.19
N TYR A 222 2.97 -15.07 -12.01
CA TYR A 222 3.57 -15.36 -13.30
C TYR A 222 4.84 -16.22 -13.18
N LEU A 223 5.69 -15.97 -12.18
CA LEU A 223 6.87 -16.79 -11.92
C LEU A 223 6.51 -18.21 -11.45
N THR A 224 5.50 -18.34 -10.58
CA THR A 224 5.05 -19.67 -10.11
C THR A 224 4.44 -20.51 -11.23
N GLU A 225 3.66 -19.89 -12.14
CA GLU A 225 3.08 -20.57 -13.29
C GLU A 225 4.16 -21.10 -14.24
N LYS A 226 5.16 -20.27 -14.58
CA LYS A 226 6.27 -20.68 -15.45
C LYS A 226 7.13 -21.77 -14.81
N GLN A 227 7.37 -21.71 -13.50
CA GLN A 227 8.09 -22.77 -12.78
C GLN A 227 7.31 -24.08 -12.74
N ALA A 228 5.98 -24.04 -12.56
CA ALA A 228 5.13 -25.23 -12.61
C ALA A 228 5.15 -25.85 -14.02
N GLY A 229 5.08 -25.04 -15.07
CA GLY A 229 5.18 -25.51 -16.46
C GLY A 229 6.51 -26.21 -16.76
N ILE A 230 7.64 -25.69 -16.26
CA ILE A 230 8.94 -26.37 -16.40
C ILE A 230 8.93 -27.73 -15.72
N LYS A 231 8.43 -27.82 -14.47
CA LYS A 231 8.38 -29.11 -13.76
C LYS A 231 7.56 -30.14 -14.52
N GLN A 232 6.41 -29.74 -15.06
CA GLN A 232 5.57 -30.62 -15.88
C GLN A 232 6.30 -31.11 -17.13
N LEU A 233 7.03 -30.24 -17.82
CA LEU A 233 7.82 -30.63 -19.00
C LEU A 233 9.01 -31.54 -18.62
N GLU A 234 9.68 -31.27 -17.49
CA GLU A 234 10.76 -32.12 -16.98
C GLU A 234 10.24 -33.53 -16.61
N ASP A 235 9.05 -33.63 -16.02
CA ASP A 235 8.39 -34.90 -15.73
C ASP A 235 8.01 -35.66 -17.01
N ILE A 236 7.49 -34.95 -18.03
CA ILE A 236 7.19 -35.54 -19.35
C ILE A 236 8.48 -36.05 -20.00
N LEU A 237 9.55 -35.25 -19.99
CA LEU A 237 10.84 -35.63 -20.56
C LEU A 237 11.43 -36.88 -19.86
N LYS A 238 11.26 -36.98 -18.55
CA LYS A 238 11.68 -38.16 -17.78
C LYS A 238 10.91 -39.40 -18.23
N LYS A 239 9.59 -39.30 -18.38
CA LYS A 239 8.75 -40.40 -18.88
C LYS A 239 9.16 -40.83 -20.29
N ILE A 240 9.39 -39.88 -21.21
CA ILE A 240 9.85 -40.18 -22.57
C ILE A 240 11.21 -40.89 -22.56
N ARG A 241 12.15 -40.47 -21.71
CA ARG A 241 13.45 -41.15 -21.56
C ARG A 241 13.31 -42.57 -21.01
N ASP A 242 12.44 -42.76 -20.01
CA ASP A 242 12.16 -44.08 -19.45
C ASP A 242 11.50 -45.00 -20.50
N ASP A 243 10.61 -44.45 -21.35
CA ASP A 243 10.00 -45.15 -22.48
C ASP A 243 11.03 -45.56 -23.54
N ILE A 244 11.94 -44.66 -23.92
CA ILE A 244 13.05 -44.96 -24.85
C ILE A 244 13.93 -46.08 -24.26
N ALA A 245 14.33 -45.96 -22.99
CA ALA A 245 15.18 -46.96 -22.35
C ALA A 245 14.52 -48.34 -22.27
N ARG A 246 13.20 -48.39 -22.08
CA ARG A 246 12.41 -49.63 -22.15
C ARG A 246 12.40 -50.20 -23.57
N ALA A 247 12.06 -49.39 -24.56
CA ALA A 247 12.03 -49.80 -25.97
C ALA A 247 13.39 -50.33 -26.45
N GLU A 248 14.50 -49.64 -26.13
CA GLU A 248 15.86 -50.09 -26.46
C GLU A 248 16.24 -51.40 -25.75
N ARG A 249 15.77 -51.61 -24.51
CA ARG A 249 16.00 -52.87 -23.79
C ARG A 249 15.22 -54.01 -24.45
N GLU A 250 13.97 -53.80 -24.81
CA GLU A 250 13.15 -54.77 -25.53
C GLU A 250 13.73 -55.11 -26.90
N GLU A 251 14.20 -54.11 -27.66
CA GLU A 251 14.82 -54.33 -28.96
C GLU A 251 16.16 -55.08 -28.84
N ARG A 252 16.98 -54.79 -27.82
CA ARG A 252 18.20 -55.55 -27.52
C ARG A 252 17.88 -57.02 -27.22
N ILE A 253 16.88 -57.28 -26.38
CA ILE A 253 16.43 -58.64 -26.07
C ILE A 253 15.93 -59.34 -27.33
N ARG A 254 15.14 -58.65 -28.16
CA ARG A 254 14.60 -59.18 -29.42
C ARG A 254 15.72 -59.52 -30.42
N LYS A 255 16.72 -58.64 -30.58
CA LYS A 255 17.90 -58.87 -31.44
C LYS A 255 18.74 -60.04 -30.94
N GLN A 256 18.97 -60.16 -29.62
CA GLN A 256 19.64 -61.31 -29.03
C GLN A 256 18.87 -62.61 -29.30
N GLN A 257 17.55 -62.63 -29.10
CA GLN A 257 16.72 -63.80 -29.38
C GLN A 257 16.72 -64.21 -30.86
N MET A 258 16.69 -63.25 -31.80
CA MET A 258 16.78 -63.55 -33.24
C MET A 258 18.16 -64.04 -33.66
N ALA A 259 19.24 -63.46 -33.11
CA ALA A 259 20.61 -63.90 -33.38
C ALA A 259 20.87 -65.33 -32.85
N LEU A 260 20.28 -65.69 -31.70
CA LEU A 260 20.38 -67.01 -31.11
C LEU A 260 19.55 -68.08 -31.85
N LYS A 261 18.45 -67.70 -32.52
CA LYS A 261 17.61 -68.65 -33.27
C LYS A 261 18.15 -69.01 -34.67
N SER A 262 19.03 -68.18 -35.24
CA SER A 262 19.48 -68.35 -36.64
C SER A 262 20.78 -69.15 -36.82
N LYS A 263 21.47 -69.52 -35.73
CA LYS A 263 22.78 -70.20 -35.80
C LYS A 263 22.87 -71.37 -34.80
N GLU A 264 23.37 -72.51 -35.24
CA GLU A 264 23.70 -73.65 -34.36
C GLU A 264 24.82 -73.25 -33.37
N PHE A 265 24.64 -73.58 -32.09
CA PHE A 265 25.51 -73.15 -30.98
C PHE A 265 27.03 -73.31 -31.23
N PRO A 266 27.53 -74.40 -31.84
CA PRO A 266 28.97 -74.57 -32.09
C PRO A 266 29.58 -73.51 -33.03
N LYS A 267 28.78 -72.95 -33.95
CA LYS A 267 29.22 -71.95 -34.94
C LYS A 267 29.32 -70.53 -34.35
N LEU A 268 28.89 -70.34 -33.10
CA LEU A 268 28.91 -69.06 -32.39
C LEU A 268 30.17 -68.85 -31.55
N LYS A 269 31.14 -69.78 -31.60
CA LYS A 269 32.40 -69.69 -30.84
C LYS A 269 33.13 -68.36 -31.14
N GLY A 270 33.32 -67.54 -30.10
CA GLY A 270 34.00 -66.24 -30.19
C GLY A 270 33.15 -65.07 -30.72
N GLN A 271 31.90 -65.31 -31.14
CA GLN A 271 30.97 -64.28 -31.63
C GLN A 271 29.85 -63.94 -30.63
N LEU A 272 29.82 -64.61 -29.48
CA LEU A 272 28.87 -64.32 -28.41
C LEU A 272 29.31 -63.07 -27.66
N ALA A 273 28.37 -62.13 -27.48
CA ALA A 273 28.58 -60.99 -26.61
C ALA A 273 28.75 -61.46 -25.15
N TRP A 274 29.57 -60.75 -24.39
CA TRP A 274 29.72 -61.02 -22.96
C TRP A 274 28.37 -60.81 -22.24
N PRO A 275 27.97 -61.74 -21.34
CA PRO A 275 26.70 -61.63 -20.63
C PRO A 275 26.68 -60.49 -19.60
N ALA A 276 27.86 -60.07 -19.13
CA ALA A 276 28.08 -58.93 -18.25
C ALA A 276 29.51 -58.39 -18.45
N GLU A 277 29.73 -57.11 -18.14
CA GLU A 277 31.05 -56.49 -18.17
C GLU A 277 31.69 -56.61 -16.77
N GLY A 278 32.86 -57.25 -16.68
CA GLY A 278 33.54 -57.50 -15.41
C GLY A 278 34.79 -58.36 -15.54
N ARG A 279 35.54 -58.53 -14.43
CA ARG A 279 36.69 -59.47 -14.38
C ARG A 279 36.18 -60.84 -13.94
N VAL A 280 36.56 -61.88 -14.68
CA VAL A 280 36.31 -63.28 -14.30
C VAL A 280 37.07 -63.60 -13.00
N ILE A 281 36.32 -63.90 -11.95
CA ILE A 281 36.78 -64.29 -10.62
C ILE A 281 36.94 -65.81 -10.55
N THR A 282 36.00 -66.58 -11.12
CA THR A 282 36.05 -68.05 -11.12
C THR A 282 35.87 -68.59 -12.54
N LYS A 283 36.69 -69.58 -12.92
CA LYS A 283 36.62 -70.23 -14.24
C LYS A 283 35.77 -71.51 -14.20
N PHE A 284 35.25 -71.90 -15.36
CA PHE A 284 34.57 -73.18 -15.53
C PHE A 284 35.48 -74.38 -15.23
N GLY A 285 34.91 -75.43 -14.63
CA GLY A 285 35.56 -76.71 -14.40
C GLY A 285 35.92 -76.97 -12.94
N ARG A 286 36.73 -78.01 -12.72
CA ARG A 286 37.12 -78.46 -11.39
C ARG A 286 38.04 -77.45 -10.73
N GLN A 287 37.62 -76.93 -9.59
CA GLN A 287 38.42 -76.04 -8.77
C GLN A 287 38.61 -76.63 -7.38
N TRP A 288 39.81 -76.46 -6.85
CA TRP A 288 40.10 -76.79 -5.46
C TRP A 288 39.43 -75.76 -4.56
N ASN A 289 38.55 -76.20 -3.66
CA ASN A 289 37.99 -75.34 -2.64
C ASN A 289 38.87 -75.42 -1.37
N PRO A 290 39.70 -74.41 -1.06
CA PRO A 290 40.62 -74.47 0.07
C PRO A 290 39.92 -74.51 1.45
N LYS A 291 38.64 -74.09 1.53
CA LYS A 291 37.86 -74.14 2.77
C LYS A 291 37.27 -75.52 3.05
N LEU A 292 36.77 -76.19 2.01
CA LEU A 292 36.14 -77.51 2.13
C LEU A 292 37.11 -78.67 1.88
N LYS A 293 38.35 -78.38 1.45
CA LYS A 293 39.39 -79.36 1.07
C LYS A 293 38.88 -80.42 0.09
N THR A 294 37.98 -80.02 -0.80
CA THR A 294 37.38 -80.88 -1.83
C THR A 294 37.47 -80.20 -3.18
N THR A 295 37.63 -81.02 -4.22
CA THR A 295 37.53 -80.57 -5.61
C THR A 295 36.06 -80.43 -5.97
N THR A 296 35.59 -79.20 -6.16
CA THR A 296 34.21 -78.91 -6.57
C THR A 296 34.20 -78.52 -8.04
N GLU A 297 33.25 -79.02 -8.81
CA GLU A 297 33.09 -78.69 -10.23
C GLU A 297 32.23 -77.43 -10.36
N ASN A 298 32.80 -76.35 -10.92
CA ASN A 298 32.05 -75.14 -11.23
C ASN A 298 31.43 -75.28 -12.63
N PRO A 299 30.09 -75.36 -12.76
CA PRO A 299 29.43 -75.47 -14.05
C PRO A 299 29.38 -74.12 -14.81
N GLY A 300 29.93 -73.03 -14.26
CA GLY A 300 29.88 -71.69 -14.87
C GLY A 300 31.17 -70.88 -14.74
N ILE A 301 31.05 -69.58 -15.01
CA ILE A 301 32.11 -68.57 -14.86
C ILE A 301 31.49 -67.42 -14.07
N ASP A 302 32.13 -66.99 -12.99
CA ASP A 302 31.74 -65.81 -12.19
C ASP A 302 32.72 -64.66 -12.40
#